data_AF-A0A1Q4ECP1-F1
#
_entry.id   AF-A0A1Q4ECP1-F1
#
_cell.length_a   1.000
_cell.length_b   1.000
_cell.length_c   1.000
_cell.angle_alpha   90.00
_cell.angle_beta   90.00
_cell.angle_gamma   90.00
#
_symmetry.space_group_name_H-M   'P 1'
#
loop_
_entity.id
_entity.type
_entity.pdbx_description
1 polymer ?
#
loop_
_entity_poly.entity_id
_entity_poly.type
_entity_poly.pdbx_seq_one_letter_code
_entity_poly.pdbx_strand_id
1 'polypeptide(L)'
;MTRPDRQRSKQERRARAALRAGRSSPPWSTIAAVVVVVLFAGGVFGYAALRSGAADERAAALAGFVPSADRQDPSTQIPGIVEKTFDGGQHVTPAERVAYTTSPPLGGTHDQFWAACTGVVYAQPVRTENLVHSMEHGAAWIAYDPARVSGGQLDQLAGRVRDQPYTALSPYPGLDQPISLQSWGHQLTLTDAADPRVDQFLTALRRNPYTHPENGASCQALGPGQFDQDRPPPYQPPPPSSTVGTAGVRAETEAAGGPAPDGSGGALMPGGTGS
;
A
#
# COMPACT_ATOMS: atom_id res chain seq x y z
N MET A 1 45.35 -63.26 -69.72
CA MET A 1 45.41 -62.36 -68.55
C MET A 1 44.11 -61.57 -68.46
N THR A 2 43.18 -61.92 -67.55
CA THR A 2 42.20 -60.96 -67.01
C THR A 2 41.55 -61.51 -65.73
N ARG A 3 41.68 -60.76 -64.63
CA ARG A 3 41.45 -61.13 -63.23
C ARG A 3 39.95 -61.17 -62.83
N PRO A 4 39.39 -62.30 -62.36
CA PRO A 4 38.05 -62.38 -61.75
C PRO A 4 37.98 -61.77 -60.32
N ASP A 5 39.13 -61.67 -59.66
CA ASP A 5 39.26 -61.39 -58.22
C ASP A 5 38.92 -59.93 -57.82
N ARG A 6 38.90 -59.02 -58.80
CA ARG A 6 38.66 -57.58 -58.57
C ARG A 6 37.18 -57.21 -58.39
N GLN A 7 36.26 -58.07 -58.82
CA GLN A 7 34.82 -57.78 -58.72
C GLN A 7 34.20 -58.24 -57.40
N ARG A 8 34.63 -59.40 -56.87
CA ARG A 8 34.19 -59.90 -55.54
C ARG A 8 34.59 -58.95 -54.40
N SER A 9 35.82 -58.45 -54.40
CA SER A 9 36.29 -57.48 -53.40
C SER A 9 35.57 -56.12 -53.46
N LYS A 10 35.05 -55.73 -54.64
CA LYS A 10 34.22 -54.52 -54.81
C LYS A 10 32.81 -54.72 -54.24
N GLN A 11 32.21 -55.89 -54.42
CA GLN A 11 30.89 -56.22 -53.88
C GLN A 11 30.93 -56.38 -52.36
N GLU A 12 31.94 -57.04 -51.79
CA GLU A 12 32.10 -57.17 -50.33
C GLU A 12 32.37 -55.82 -49.64
N ARG A 13 33.17 -54.94 -50.27
CA ARG A 13 33.35 -53.56 -49.79
C ARG A 13 32.07 -52.73 -49.86
N ARG A 14 31.24 -52.91 -50.90
CA ARG A 14 29.93 -52.25 -51.00
C ARG A 14 28.94 -52.75 -49.94
N ALA A 15 28.92 -54.06 -49.67
CA ALA A 15 28.09 -54.63 -48.61
C ALA A 15 28.49 -54.13 -47.21
N ARG A 16 29.80 -54.05 -46.92
CA ARG A 16 30.31 -53.47 -45.65
C ARG A 16 30.06 -51.96 -45.53
N ALA A 17 30.07 -51.22 -46.64
CA ALA A 17 29.73 -49.80 -46.66
C ALA A 17 28.22 -49.56 -46.45
N ALA A 18 27.37 -50.41 -47.03
CA ALA A 18 25.91 -50.35 -46.85
C ALA A 18 25.50 -50.64 -45.40
N LEU A 19 26.18 -51.58 -44.72
CA LEU A 19 25.94 -51.88 -43.30
C LEU A 19 26.36 -50.73 -42.35
N ARG A 20 27.31 -49.87 -42.75
CA ARG A 20 27.69 -48.67 -41.99
C ARG A 20 26.79 -47.47 -42.25
N ALA A 21 26.12 -47.43 -43.41
CA ALA A 21 25.27 -46.31 -43.82
C ALA A 21 23.90 -46.26 -43.10
N GLY A 22 23.53 -47.30 -42.35
CA GLY A 22 22.22 -47.41 -41.70
C GLY A 22 22.13 -46.92 -40.25
N ARG A 23 23.19 -46.37 -39.65
CA ARG A 23 23.16 -45.91 -38.26
C ARG A 23 22.93 -44.40 -38.21
N SER A 24 21.67 -43.98 -38.31
CA SER A 24 21.28 -42.58 -38.09
C SER A 24 21.67 -42.18 -36.66
N SER A 25 22.45 -41.11 -36.51
CA SER A 25 22.76 -40.52 -35.21
C SER A 25 21.45 -40.16 -34.48
N PRO A 26 21.34 -40.33 -33.15
CA PRO A 26 20.19 -39.83 -32.42
C PRO A 26 20.00 -38.33 -32.72
N PRO A 27 18.77 -37.83 -32.81
CA PRO A 27 18.52 -36.42 -33.08
C PRO A 27 18.82 -35.59 -31.83
N TRP A 28 20.10 -35.50 -31.45
CA TRP A 28 20.56 -34.84 -30.23
C TRP A 28 20.12 -33.38 -30.16
N SER A 29 19.90 -32.71 -31.29
CA SER A 29 19.34 -31.36 -31.35
C SER A 29 17.89 -31.29 -30.89
N THR A 30 17.04 -32.26 -31.27
CA THR A 30 15.65 -32.30 -30.79
C THR A 30 15.59 -32.71 -29.33
N ILE A 31 16.43 -33.66 -28.91
CA ILE A 31 16.55 -34.05 -27.50
C ILE A 31 16.99 -32.84 -26.67
N ALA A 32 18.02 -32.11 -27.10
CA ALA A 32 18.49 -30.91 -26.42
C ALA A 32 17.40 -29.82 -26.38
N ALA A 33 16.68 -29.59 -27.48
CA ALA A 33 15.58 -28.64 -27.52
C ALA A 33 14.45 -29.01 -26.54
N VAL A 34 14.06 -30.29 -26.48
CA VAL A 34 13.05 -30.79 -25.54
C VAL A 34 13.53 -30.61 -24.10
N VAL A 35 14.79 -30.92 -23.80
CA VAL A 35 15.36 -30.73 -22.46
C VAL A 35 15.32 -29.26 -22.06
N VAL A 36 15.69 -28.34 -22.95
CA VAL A 36 15.61 -26.89 -22.68
C VAL A 36 14.17 -26.45 -22.40
N VAL A 37 13.20 -26.90 -23.20
CA VAL A 37 11.78 -26.58 -22.98
C VAL A 37 11.28 -27.15 -21.64
N VAL A 38 11.65 -28.38 -21.29
CA VAL A 38 11.26 -29.00 -20.01
C VAL A 38 11.89 -28.28 -18.83
N LEU A 39 13.17 -27.89 -18.91
CA LEU A 39 13.84 -27.11 -17.86
C LEU A 39 13.23 -25.72 -17.72
N PHE A 40 12.93 -25.06 -18.84
CA PHE A 40 12.26 -23.76 -18.83
C PHE A 40 10.85 -23.86 -18.22
N ALA A 41 10.06 -24.83 -18.66
CA ALA A 41 8.73 -25.08 -18.09
C ALA A 41 8.82 -25.41 -16.60
N GLY A 42 9.72 -26.31 -16.19
CA GLY A 42 9.97 -26.64 -14.78
C GLY A 42 10.37 -25.43 -13.94
N GLY A 43 11.20 -24.54 -14.49
CA GLY A 43 11.56 -23.27 -13.86
C GLY A 43 10.36 -22.33 -13.71
N VAL A 44 9.54 -22.16 -14.76
CA VAL A 44 8.34 -21.31 -14.73
C VAL A 44 7.30 -21.85 -13.75
N PHE A 45 6.98 -23.13 -13.82
CA PHE A 45 5.99 -23.76 -12.91
C PHE A 45 6.50 -23.80 -11.47
N GLY A 46 7.78 -24.10 -11.24
CA GLY A 46 8.40 -24.06 -9.92
C GLY A 46 8.37 -22.66 -9.31
N TYR A 47 8.71 -21.63 -10.09
CA TYR A 47 8.62 -20.23 -9.66
C TYR A 47 7.18 -19.82 -9.34
N ALA A 48 6.21 -20.19 -10.19
CA ALA A 48 4.80 -19.91 -9.96
C ALA A 48 4.29 -20.55 -8.65
N ALA A 49 4.64 -21.81 -8.39
CA ALA A 49 4.25 -22.53 -7.17
C ALA A 49 4.83 -21.90 -5.88
N LEU A 50 6.10 -21.48 -5.91
CA LEU A 50 6.72 -20.76 -4.78
C LEU A 50 6.03 -19.41 -4.53
N ARG A 51 5.71 -18.68 -5.60
CA ARG A 51 5.02 -17.38 -5.51
C ARG A 51 3.59 -17.53 -4.99
N SER A 52 2.86 -18.57 -5.41
CA SER A 52 1.50 -18.83 -4.92
C SER A 52 1.51 -19.19 -3.44
N GLY A 53 2.44 -20.05 -2.98
CA GLY A 53 2.56 -20.38 -1.56
C GLY A 53 2.78 -19.14 -0.68
N ALA A 54 3.70 -18.26 -1.07
CA ALA A 54 3.94 -17.01 -0.35
C ALA A 54 2.73 -16.06 -0.36
N ALA A 55 1.97 -16.03 -1.45
CA ALA A 55 0.74 -15.23 -1.54
C ALA A 55 -0.36 -15.78 -0.61
N ASP A 56 -0.52 -17.10 -0.54
CA ASP A 56 -1.50 -17.76 0.31
C ASP A 56 -1.18 -17.55 1.81
N GLU A 57 0.09 -17.66 2.20
CA GLU A 57 0.53 -17.38 3.56
C GLU A 57 0.26 -15.91 3.96
N ARG A 58 0.57 -14.96 3.06
CA ARG A 58 0.26 -13.54 3.27
C ARG A 58 -1.24 -13.30 3.39
N ALA A 59 -2.04 -13.92 2.53
CA ALA A 59 -3.50 -13.80 2.59
C ALA A 59 -4.06 -14.37 3.89
N ALA A 60 -3.56 -15.53 4.35
CA ALA A 60 -3.95 -16.13 5.61
C ALA A 60 -3.58 -15.23 6.82
N ALA A 61 -2.38 -14.64 6.81
CA ALA A 61 -1.95 -13.71 7.85
C ALA A 61 -2.79 -12.42 7.91
N LEU A 62 -3.36 -12.00 6.78
CA LEU A 62 -4.16 -10.78 6.67
C LEU A 62 -5.67 -11.04 6.77
N ALA A 63 -6.12 -12.29 6.76
CA ALA A 63 -7.55 -12.65 6.73
C ALA A 63 -8.35 -12.04 7.89
N GLY A 64 -7.74 -11.93 9.08
CA GLY A 64 -8.37 -11.30 10.24
C GLY A 64 -8.64 -9.80 10.09
N PHE A 65 -7.93 -9.16 9.17
CA PHE A 65 -7.97 -7.72 8.89
C PHE A 65 -8.82 -7.35 7.68
N VAL A 66 -9.47 -8.31 7.02
CA VAL A 66 -10.39 -8.03 5.92
C VAL A 66 -11.74 -7.56 6.50
N PRO A 67 -12.23 -6.36 6.14
CA PRO A 67 -13.53 -5.88 6.61
C PRO A 67 -14.67 -6.79 6.16
N SER A 68 -15.68 -6.95 7.02
CA SER A 68 -16.89 -7.73 6.74
C SER A 68 -18.11 -7.13 7.44
N ALA A 69 -19.31 -7.63 7.13
CA ALA A 69 -20.53 -7.18 7.79
C ALA A 69 -20.50 -7.36 9.32
N ASP A 70 -19.88 -8.44 9.80
CA ASP A 70 -19.77 -8.76 11.23
C ASP A 70 -18.55 -8.11 11.90
N ARG A 71 -17.57 -7.68 11.09
CA ARG A 71 -16.35 -7.00 11.54
C ARG A 71 -16.06 -5.83 10.60
N GLN A 72 -16.84 -4.78 10.80
CA GLN A 72 -16.81 -3.59 9.96
C GLN A 72 -15.47 -2.87 10.01
N ASP A 73 -14.89 -2.79 11.21
CA ASP A 73 -13.58 -2.18 11.42
C ASP A 73 -12.62 -3.14 12.14
N PRO A 74 -11.90 -3.99 11.39
CA PRO A 74 -10.90 -4.87 11.97
C PRO A 74 -9.61 -4.14 12.36
N SER A 75 -9.45 -2.86 12.00
CA SER A 75 -8.24 -2.09 12.29
C SER A 75 -8.07 -1.83 13.80
N THR A 76 -9.17 -1.77 14.54
CA THR A 76 -9.25 -1.67 16.00
C THR A 76 -8.44 -2.74 16.76
N GLN A 77 -8.11 -3.86 16.11
CA GLN A 77 -7.30 -4.93 16.69
C GLN A 77 -5.79 -4.75 16.45
N ILE A 78 -5.39 -3.75 15.65
CA ILE A 78 -3.99 -3.45 15.36
C ILE A 78 -3.38 -2.75 16.59
N PRO A 79 -2.34 -3.33 17.22
CA PRO A 79 -1.72 -2.69 18.38
C PRO A 79 -1.16 -1.31 18.04
N GLY A 80 -1.59 -0.30 18.81
CA GLY A 80 -1.14 1.09 18.68
C GLY A 80 -1.95 1.94 17.70
N ILE A 81 -3.09 1.43 17.19
CA ILE A 81 -3.99 2.26 16.39
C ILE A 81 -4.65 3.34 17.25
N VAL A 82 -4.80 4.53 16.68
CA VAL A 82 -5.50 5.68 17.25
C VAL A 82 -6.72 5.96 16.39
N GLU A 83 -7.85 6.18 17.04
CA GLU A 83 -9.15 6.41 16.41
C GLU A 83 -9.72 7.78 16.80
N LYS A 84 -10.33 8.46 15.83
CA LYS A 84 -11.26 9.58 16.07
C LYS A 84 -12.38 9.55 15.05
N THR A 85 -13.52 10.15 15.41
CA THR A 85 -14.67 10.24 14.51
C THR A 85 -14.77 11.65 13.93
N PHE A 86 -15.01 11.73 12.63
CA PHE A 86 -15.20 12.97 11.90
C PHE A 86 -16.45 12.87 11.04
N ASP A 87 -17.22 13.96 11.01
CA ASP A 87 -18.21 14.15 9.97
C ASP A 87 -17.50 14.40 8.63
N GLY A 88 -18.14 14.01 7.52
CA GLY A 88 -17.65 14.30 6.17
C GLY A 88 -18.20 15.61 5.60
N GLY A 89 -17.55 16.09 4.53
CA GLY A 89 -18.01 17.20 3.69
C GLY A 89 -17.70 18.61 4.18
N GLN A 90 -16.95 18.77 5.27
CA GLN A 90 -16.52 20.09 5.76
C GLN A 90 -15.33 20.58 4.93
N HIS A 91 -15.62 21.22 3.80
CA HIS A 91 -14.60 21.73 2.90
C HIS A 91 -14.10 23.13 3.24
N VAL A 92 -12.83 23.37 2.91
CA VAL A 92 -12.20 24.69 2.80
C VAL A 92 -11.71 24.92 1.38
N THR A 93 -11.47 26.19 1.06
CA THR A 93 -10.88 26.59 -0.21
C THR A 93 -9.35 26.41 -0.21
N PRO A 94 -8.69 26.40 -1.39
CA PRO A 94 -7.23 26.36 -1.48
C PRO A 94 -6.49 27.50 -0.78
N ALA A 95 -7.18 28.62 -0.51
CA ALA A 95 -6.62 29.77 0.19
C ALA A 95 -6.69 29.63 1.74
N GLU A 96 -7.50 28.68 2.23
CA GLU A 96 -7.70 28.43 3.65
C GLU A 96 -6.82 27.28 4.15
N ARG A 97 -6.59 27.29 5.46
CA ARG A 97 -5.81 26.30 6.21
C ARG A 97 -6.63 25.73 7.35
N VAL A 98 -6.30 24.51 7.76
CA VAL A 98 -6.99 23.84 8.87
C VAL A 98 -6.04 23.65 10.04
N ALA A 99 -6.45 24.12 11.22
CA ALA A 99 -5.74 23.91 12.47
C ALA A 99 -6.08 22.52 13.04
N TYR A 100 -5.42 21.49 12.53
CA TYR A 100 -5.60 20.11 12.96
C TYR A 100 -5.10 19.87 14.38
N THR A 101 -5.79 19.00 15.12
CA THR A 101 -5.41 18.60 16.49
C THR A 101 -4.45 17.41 16.53
N THR A 102 -4.23 16.75 15.38
CA THR A 102 -3.36 15.59 15.21
C THR A 102 -2.36 15.81 14.07
N SER A 103 -1.18 15.20 14.18
CA SER A 103 -0.10 15.36 13.20
C SER A 103 0.56 14.01 12.87
N PRO A 104 0.47 13.53 11.61
CA PRO A 104 -0.40 14.03 10.56
C PRO A 104 -1.88 13.93 10.95
N PRO A 105 -2.76 14.72 10.33
CA PRO A 105 -4.19 14.61 10.58
C PRO A 105 -4.73 13.24 10.17
N LEU A 106 -5.79 12.81 10.83
CA LEU A 106 -6.48 11.56 10.52
C LEU A 106 -7.93 11.77 10.04
N GLY A 107 -8.36 13.01 9.77
CA GLY A 107 -9.68 13.30 9.19
C GLY A 107 -10.10 14.75 9.38
N GLY A 108 -11.41 14.99 9.27
CA GLY A 108 -12.04 16.28 9.57
C GLY A 108 -11.99 17.26 8.40
N THR A 109 -12.09 18.55 8.72
CA THR A 109 -12.14 19.65 7.73
C THR A 109 -10.94 19.60 6.78
N HIS A 110 -11.18 19.75 5.48
CA HIS A 110 -10.15 19.53 4.45
C HIS A 110 -10.45 20.29 3.15
N ASP A 111 -9.56 20.25 2.18
CA ASP A 111 -9.72 21.05 0.94
C ASP A 111 -10.76 20.44 0.02
N GLN A 112 -11.56 21.24 -0.69
CA GLN A 112 -12.51 20.73 -1.69
C GLN A 112 -11.88 19.94 -2.87
N PHE A 113 -10.56 19.98 -3.06
CA PHE A 113 -9.84 19.20 -4.06
C PHE A 113 -9.00 18.11 -3.40
N TRP A 114 -9.16 16.86 -3.82
CA TRP A 114 -8.35 15.74 -3.31
C TRP A 114 -7.00 15.64 -3.99
N ALA A 115 -6.02 15.09 -3.26
CA ALA A 115 -4.77 14.63 -3.84
C ALA A 115 -5.00 13.32 -4.61
N ALA A 116 -4.32 13.14 -5.75
CA ALA A 116 -4.38 11.88 -6.47
C ALA A 116 -3.91 10.71 -5.58
N CYS A 117 -4.75 9.68 -5.47
CA CYS A 117 -4.53 8.52 -4.59
C CYS A 117 -4.58 7.21 -5.38
N THR A 118 -4.17 7.23 -6.63
CA THR A 118 -4.15 6.06 -7.53
C THR A 118 -2.93 5.14 -7.35
N GLY A 119 -2.27 5.22 -6.19
CA GLY A 119 -0.97 4.58 -5.95
C GLY A 119 0.21 5.52 -6.21
N VAL A 120 0.02 6.80 -5.89
CA VAL A 120 1.00 7.87 -6.18
C VAL A 120 2.03 7.94 -5.06
N VAL A 121 3.32 7.95 -5.46
CA VAL A 121 4.44 8.26 -4.57
C VAL A 121 4.88 9.69 -4.84
N TYR A 122 4.50 10.60 -3.96
CA TYR A 122 4.89 12.01 -4.05
C TYR A 122 6.34 12.19 -3.61
N ALA A 123 7.14 12.82 -4.46
CA ALA A 123 8.56 13.08 -4.17
C ALA A 123 8.77 14.25 -3.21
N GLN A 124 7.77 15.11 -3.04
CA GLN A 124 7.81 16.31 -2.20
C GLN A 124 6.67 16.30 -1.20
N PRO A 125 6.81 16.97 -0.05
CA PRO A 125 5.72 17.17 0.89
C PRO A 125 4.53 17.85 0.21
N VAL A 126 3.34 17.25 0.36
CA VAL A 126 2.09 17.70 -0.24
C VAL A 126 1.26 18.45 0.80
N ARG A 127 0.50 19.45 0.38
CA ARG A 127 -0.47 20.11 1.24
C ARG A 127 -1.43 19.10 1.89
N THR A 128 -1.47 19.11 3.21
CA THR A 128 -2.15 18.10 4.04
C THR A 128 -3.64 18.04 3.79
N GLU A 129 -4.31 19.19 3.64
CA GLU A 129 -5.76 19.27 3.44
C GLU A 129 -6.21 18.54 2.16
N ASN A 130 -5.36 18.42 1.13
CA ASN A 130 -5.69 17.66 -0.07
C ASN A 130 -5.60 16.14 0.15
N LEU A 131 -4.63 15.69 0.97
CA LEU A 131 -4.49 14.27 1.33
C LEU A 131 -5.58 13.82 2.30
N VAL A 132 -6.06 14.71 3.18
CA VAL A 132 -7.20 14.43 4.06
C VAL A 132 -8.48 14.17 3.26
N HIS A 133 -8.74 14.94 2.21
CA HIS A 133 -9.84 14.66 1.28
C HIS A 133 -9.69 13.26 0.66
N SER A 134 -8.51 12.89 0.19
CA SER A 134 -8.27 11.54 -0.36
C SER A 134 -8.67 10.44 0.63
N MET A 135 -8.45 10.65 1.93
CA MET A 135 -8.86 9.70 2.98
C MET A 135 -10.38 9.63 3.12
N GLU A 136 -11.10 10.73 2.92
CA GLU A 136 -12.57 10.74 2.91
C GLU A 136 -13.15 9.83 1.81
N HIS A 137 -12.46 9.74 0.68
CA HIS A 137 -12.75 8.82 -0.42
C HIS A 137 -12.31 7.37 -0.14
N GLY A 138 -11.73 7.09 1.03
CA GLY A 138 -11.27 5.77 1.44
C GLY A 138 -9.80 5.47 1.10
N ALA A 139 -8.99 6.49 0.82
CA ALA A 139 -7.55 6.28 0.63
C ALA A 139 -6.82 6.06 1.96
N ALA A 140 -5.79 5.20 1.91
CA ALA A 140 -4.79 5.13 2.96
C ALA A 140 -3.56 5.96 2.56
N TRP A 141 -3.18 6.91 3.40
CA TRP A 141 -2.01 7.76 3.19
C TRP A 141 -0.86 7.31 4.10
N ILE A 142 0.27 6.95 3.50
CA ILE A 142 1.53 6.68 4.19
C ILE A 142 2.34 7.97 4.22
N ALA A 143 2.55 8.53 5.41
CA ALA A 143 3.46 9.64 5.66
C ALA A 143 4.79 9.11 6.21
N TYR A 144 5.91 9.67 5.75
CA TYR A 144 7.23 9.33 6.29
C TYR A 144 8.07 10.58 6.58
N ASP A 145 8.96 10.47 7.55
CA ASP A 145 9.94 11.52 7.84
C ASP A 145 11.12 11.41 6.86
N PRO A 146 11.31 12.37 5.94
CA PRO A 146 12.37 12.29 4.94
C PRO A 146 13.79 12.37 5.54
N ALA A 147 13.94 12.80 6.79
CA ALA A 147 15.23 12.80 7.48
C ALA A 147 15.61 11.43 8.06
N ARG A 148 14.64 10.52 8.24
CA ARG A 148 14.85 9.20 8.88
C ARG A 148 14.55 8.01 7.98
N VAL A 149 13.67 8.17 7.00
CA VAL A 149 13.26 7.09 6.08
C VAL A 149 13.81 7.39 4.68
N SER A 150 14.70 6.52 4.21
CA SER A 150 15.31 6.59 2.88
C SER A 150 15.75 5.20 2.40
N GLY A 151 16.21 5.10 1.15
CA GLY A 151 16.72 3.85 0.57
C GLY A 151 15.73 2.70 0.70
N GLY A 152 16.20 1.56 1.19
CA GLY A 152 15.40 0.32 1.25
C GLY A 152 14.09 0.44 2.04
N GLN A 153 14.04 1.24 3.12
CA GLN A 153 12.77 1.45 3.84
C GLN A 153 11.77 2.23 3.00
N LEU A 154 12.22 3.28 2.32
CA LEU A 154 11.37 4.06 1.42
C LEU A 154 10.89 3.19 0.25
N ASP A 155 11.75 2.35 -0.31
CA ASP A 155 11.38 1.41 -1.38
C ASP A 155 10.33 0.40 -0.93
N GLN A 156 10.40 -0.09 0.30
CA GLN A 156 9.39 -0.99 0.87
C GLN A 156 8.03 -0.31 1.04
N LEU A 157 8.00 0.96 1.48
CA LEU A 157 6.75 1.73 1.56
C LEU A 157 6.21 2.03 0.16
N ALA A 158 7.08 2.47 -0.76
CA ALA A 158 6.70 2.76 -2.13
C ALA A 158 6.16 1.52 -2.85
N GLY A 159 6.70 0.33 -2.59
CA GLY A 159 6.21 -0.94 -3.13
C GLY A 159 4.79 -1.31 -2.69
N ARG A 160 4.30 -0.77 -1.57
CA ARG A 160 2.91 -0.95 -1.10
C ARG A 160 1.93 0.06 -1.71
N VAL A 161 2.45 1.11 -2.33
CA VAL A 161 1.67 2.21 -2.90
C VAL A 161 1.62 2.16 -4.42
N ARG A 162 2.74 1.89 -5.09
CA ARG A 162 2.79 1.84 -6.55
C ARG A 162 1.76 0.86 -7.10
N ASP A 163 0.97 1.35 -8.05
CA ASP A 163 -0.10 0.59 -8.72
C ASP A 163 -1.19 0.04 -7.76
N GLN A 164 -1.29 0.61 -6.56
CA GLN A 164 -2.32 0.30 -5.57
C GLN A 164 -3.29 1.49 -5.45
N PRO A 165 -4.44 1.47 -6.15
CA PRO A 165 -5.44 2.51 -6.02
C PRO A 165 -5.90 2.70 -4.56
N TYR A 166 -6.33 3.91 -4.23
CA TYR A 166 -6.67 4.35 -2.88
C TYR A 166 -5.49 4.25 -1.91
N THR A 167 -4.29 4.49 -2.41
CA THR A 167 -3.10 4.69 -1.59
C THR A 167 -2.29 5.87 -2.09
N ALA A 168 -1.60 6.52 -1.16
CA ALA A 168 -0.61 7.56 -1.46
C ALA A 168 0.55 7.46 -0.46
N LEU A 169 1.74 7.82 -0.91
CA LEU A 169 2.95 7.96 -0.08
C LEU A 169 3.49 9.37 -0.26
N SER A 170 3.76 10.10 0.83
CA SER A 170 4.41 11.40 0.74
C SER A 170 5.32 11.67 1.95
N PRO A 171 6.37 12.49 1.79
CA PRO A 171 7.15 12.96 2.91
C PRO A 171 6.32 13.93 3.77
N TYR A 172 6.47 13.82 5.07
CA TYR A 172 5.90 14.72 6.07
C TYR A 172 7.02 15.08 7.07
N PRO A 173 7.65 16.27 6.96
CA PRO A 173 8.72 16.66 7.87
C PRO A 173 8.25 16.81 9.31
N GLY A 174 9.08 16.41 10.27
CA GLY A 174 8.80 16.64 11.70
C GLY A 174 7.80 15.66 12.32
N LEU A 175 7.66 14.45 11.77
CA LEU A 175 6.92 13.38 12.45
C LEU A 175 7.61 13.00 13.78
N ASP A 176 6.84 12.58 14.77
CA ASP A 176 7.41 12.02 16.00
C ASP A 176 8.03 10.64 15.74
N GLN A 177 7.32 9.77 15.03
CA GLN A 177 7.80 8.47 14.56
C GLN A 177 8.21 8.51 13.08
N PRO A 178 9.16 7.68 12.63
CA PRO A 178 9.64 7.70 11.24
C PRO A 178 8.53 7.53 10.19
N ILE A 179 7.48 6.79 10.52
CA ILE A 179 6.37 6.43 9.62
C ILE A 179 5.04 6.64 10.33
N SER A 180 4.05 7.18 9.62
CA SER A 180 2.66 7.31 10.07
C SER A 180 1.71 6.87 8.96
N LEU A 181 0.77 5.97 9.26
CA LEU A 181 -0.25 5.50 8.35
C LEU A 181 -1.58 6.13 8.72
N GLN A 182 -2.19 6.82 7.77
CA GLN A 182 -3.44 7.54 7.95
C GLN A 182 -4.54 6.92 7.08
N SER A 183 -5.74 6.84 7.63
CA SER A 183 -7.00 6.66 6.91
C SER A 183 -8.03 7.52 7.61
N TRP A 184 -9.21 7.72 7.02
CA TRP A 184 -10.27 8.49 7.67
C TRP A 184 -10.57 7.94 9.06
N GLY A 185 -10.43 8.76 10.08
CA GLY A 185 -10.62 8.39 11.47
C GLY A 185 -9.50 7.56 12.12
N HIS A 186 -8.41 7.23 11.41
CA HIS A 186 -7.44 6.24 11.88
C HIS A 186 -5.99 6.67 11.67
N GLN A 187 -5.15 6.42 12.68
CA GLN A 187 -3.72 6.61 12.61
C GLN A 187 -2.96 5.43 13.23
N LEU A 188 -1.87 5.02 12.59
CA LEU A 188 -0.88 4.11 13.17
C LEU A 188 0.54 4.64 12.94
N THR A 189 1.30 4.82 14.00
CA THR A 189 2.71 5.25 13.92
C THR A 189 3.65 4.08 14.09
N LEU A 190 4.74 4.07 13.32
CA LEU A 190 5.67 2.94 13.20
C LEU A 190 7.12 3.42 13.10
N THR A 191 8.05 2.58 13.55
CA THR A 191 9.49 2.81 13.46
C THR A 191 10.16 2.10 12.29
N ASP A 192 9.48 1.12 11.67
CA ASP A 192 10.05 0.28 10.61
C ASP A 192 9.05 0.07 9.46
N ALA A 193 9.54 0.17 8.22
CA ALA A 193 8.79 -0.06 6.99
C ALA A 193 8.50 -1.55 6.73
N ALA A 194 9.22 -2.45 7.41
CA ALA A 194 9.00 -3.89 7.36
C ALA A 194 7.95 -4.37 8.39
N ASP A 195 7.43 -3.49 9.25
CA ASP A 195 6.46 -3.87 10.28
C ASP A 195 5.20 -4.47 9.62
N PRO A 196 4.76 -5.68 10.04
CA PRO A 196 3.61 -6.34 9.42
C PRO A 196 2.32 -5.52 9.56
N ARG A 197 2.24 -4.62 10.56
CA ARG A 197 1.07 -3.78 10.76
C ARG A 197 0.83 -2.79 9.62
N VAL A 198 1.82 -2.50 8.78
CA VAL A 198 1.59 -1.72 7.54
C VAL A 198 0.60 -2.45 6.64
N ASP A 199 0.80 -3.73 6.42
CA ASP A 199 -0.06 -4.53 5.55
C ASP A 199 -1.42 -4.80 6.20
N GLN A 200 -1.46 -4.94 7.53
CA GLN A 200 -2.72 -5.06 8.29
C GLN A 200 -3.56 -3.78 8.17
N PHE A 201 -2.95 -2.61 8.37
CA PHE A 201 -3.63 -1.31 8.27
C PHE A 201 -4.19 -1.09 6.87
N LEU A 202 -3.38 -1.31 5.83
CA LEU A 202 -3.82 -1.17 4.43
C LEU A 202 -4.92 -2.17 4.08
N THR A 203 -4.92 -3.38 4.64
CA THR A 203 -5.98 -4.37 4.43
C THR A 203 -7.27 -3.97 5.12
N ALA A 204 -7.17 -3.43 6.34
CA ALA A 204 -8.31 -3.08 7.18
C ALA A 204 -9.03 -1.80 6.76
N LEU A 205 -8.32 -0.82 6.21
CA LEU A 205 -8.85 0.55 6.07
C LEU A 205 -8.96 1.04 4.63
N ARG A 206 -8.11 0.55 3.72
CA ARG A 206 -8.16 0.98 2.32
C ARG A 206 -9.50 0.60 1.70
N ARG A 207 -10.28 1.61 1.30
CA ARG A 207 -11.65 1.47 0.77
C ARG A 207 -12.58 0.67 1.67
N ASN A 208 -12.36 0.70 2.98
CA ASN A 208 -13.26 0.03 3.90
C ASN A 208 -14.56 0.84 4.01
N PRO A 209 -15.69 0.35 3.47
CA PRO A 209 -16.88 1.15 3.30
C PRO A 209 -17.59 1.54 4.60
N TYR A 210 -17.14 0.99 5.73
CA TYR A 210 -17.66 1.28 7.06
C TYR A 210 -16.91 2.40 7.79
N THR A 211 -15.76 2.83 7.28
CA THR A 211 -14.82 3.71 8.01
C THR A 211 -14.59 5.07 7.36
N HIS A 212 -15.11 5.30 6.15
CA HIS A 212 -15.02 6.58 5.46
C HIS A 212 -16.39 6.97 4.86
N PRO A 213 -16.70 8.27 4.73
CA PRO A 213 -18.06 8.70 4.40
C PRO A 213 -18.37 8.66 2.89
N GLU A 214 -17.38 8.80 2.01
CA GLU A 214 -17.61 8.91 0.56
C GLU A 214 -17.31 7.62 -0.21
N ASN A 215 -18.18 6.63 -0.01
CA ASN A 215 -18.08 5.34 -0.69
C ASN A 215 -18.18 5.45 -2.21
N GLY A 216 -17.11 5.03 -2.90
CA GLY A 216 -17.06 4.98 -4.37
C GLY A 216 -16.58 6.27 -5.03
N ALA A 217 -16.16 7.27 -4.25
CA ALA A 217 -15.59 8.51 -4.78
C ALA A 217 -14.25 8.26 -5.52
N SER A 218 -13.95 9.14 -6.47
CA SER A 218 -12.78 8.97 -7.34
C SER A 218 -11.47 9.34 -6.64
N CYS A 219 -10.42 8.57 -6.89
CA CYS A 219 -9.04 8.90 -6.47
C CYS A 219 -8.19 9.51 -7.59
N GLN A 220 -8.77 9.73 -8.78
CA GLN A 220 -8.02 10.14 -9.98
C GLN A 220 -7.46 11.56 -9.85
N ALA A 221 -6.38 11.84 -10.59
CA ALA A 221 -5.88 13.20 -10.67
C ALA A 221 -6.94 14.14 -11.26
N LEU A 222 -7.12 15.29 -10.60
CA LEU A 222 -8.05 16.33 -11.01
C LEU A 222 -7.50 17.17 -12.17
N GLY A 223 -6.19 17.42 -12.15
CA GLY A 223 -5.46 18.14 -13.20
C GLY A 223 -5.27 19.64 -12.89
N PRO A 224 -4.67 20.37 -13.84
CA PRO A 224 -4.30 21.78 -13.65
C PRO A 224 -5.51 22.68 -13.31
N GLY A 225 -5.33 23.59 -12.35
CA GLY A 225 -6.40 24.47 -11.86
C GLY A 225 -7.18 23.91 -10.66
N GLN A 226 -6.96 22.64 -10.32
CA GLN A 226 -7.46 21.98 -9.11
C GLN A 226 -6.26 21.37 -8.35
N PHE A 227 -6.11 20.04 -8.37
CA PHE A 227 -4.91 19.35 -7.87
C PHE A 227 -4.10 18.75 -9.03
N ASP A 228 -2.89 19.29 -9.24
CA ASP A 228 -1.90 18.79 -10.20
C ASP A 228 -0.93 17.85 -9.46
N GLN A 229 -0.98 16.54 -9.71
CA GLN A 229 -0.14 15.57 -9.01
C GLN A 229 1.37 15.72 -9.34
N ASP A 230 1.69 16.27 -10.50
CA ASP A 230 3.08 16.45 -10.94
C ASP A 230 3.67 17.74 -10.35
N ARG A 231 2.80 18.66 -9.92
CA ARG A 231 3.14 19.92 -9.23
C ARG A 231 2.17 20.16 -8.08
N PRO A 232 2.20 19.30 -7.04
CA PRO A 232 1.24 19.37 -5.95
C PRO A 232 1.39 20.71 -5.21
N PRO A 233 0.29 21.27 -4.66
CA PRO A 233 0.38 22.41 -3.77
C PRO A 233 1.38 22.13 -2.65
N PRO A 234 2.29 23.08 -2.36
CA PRO A 234 3.38 22.84 -1.42
C PRO A 234 2.83 22.62 -0.01
N TYR A 235 3.42 21.66 0.70
CA TYR A 235 3.17 21.49 2.13
C TYR A 235 3.46 22.77 2.91
N GLN A 236 2.60 23.03 3.88
CA GLN A 236 2.84 23.99 4.95
C GLN A 236 2.43 23.30 6.25
N PRO A 237 3.19 23.47 7.36
CA PRO A 237 2.77 22.98 8.65
C PRO A 237 1.34 23.44 8.99
N PRO A 238 0.49 22.59 9.59
CA PRO A 238 -0.81 23.02 10.09
C PRO A 238 -0.65 24.20 11.06
N PRO A 239 -1.48 25.26 10.96
CA PRO A 239 -1.48 26.34 11.93
C PRO A 239 -1.90 25.82 13.32
N PRO A 240 -1.43 26.46 14.41
CA PRO A 240 -1.83 26.06 15.76
C PRO A 240 -3.30 26.39 16.02
N SER A 241 -3.95 25.59 16.86
CA SER A 241 -5.37 25.76 17.22
C SER A 241 -5.71 27.13 17.81
N SER A 242 -4.74 27.82 18.43
CA SER A 242 -4.90 29.19 18.93
C SER A 242 -5.16 30.25 17.85
N THR A 243 -4.96 29.91 16.57
CA THR A 243 -5.18 30.82 15.42
C THR A 243 -6.52 30.60 14.72
N VAL A 244 -7.34 29.65 15.19
CA VAL A 244 -8.70 29.45 14.68
C VAL A 244 -9.50 30.74 14.76
N GLY A 245 -10.21 31.08 13.67
CA GLY A 245 -11.01 32.30 13.58
C GLY A 245 -10.24 33.54 13.11
N THR A 246 -8.92 33.44 12.94
CA THR A 246 -8.17 34.42 12.14
C THR A 246 -8.44 34.22 10.64
N ALA A 247 -8.20 35.25 9.83
CA ALA A 247 -8.48 35.22 8.40
C ALA A 247 -7.78 34.04 7.71
N GLY A 248 -8.56 33.14 7.12
CA GLY A 248 -8.07 31.98 6.37
C GLY A 248 -7.73 30.74 7.21
N VAL A 249 -7.98 30.72 8.53
CA VAL A 249 -7.75 29.53 9.39
C VAL A 249 -9.06 29.00 9.94
N ARG A 250 -9.33 27.72 9.67
CA ARG A 250 -10.52 26.99 10.10
C ARG A 250 -10.16 25.94 11.15
N ALA A 251 -11.10 25.63 12.03
CA ALA A 251 -10.95 24.53 12.98
C ALA A 251 -11.11 23.18 12.27
N GLU A 252 -10.43 22.17 12.78
CA GLU A 252 -10.82 20.78 12.54
C GLU A 252 -12.20 20.53 13.18
N THR A 253 -13.06 19.82 12.46
CA THR A 253 -14.41 19.47 12.93
C THR A 253 -14.46 17.96 13.19
N GLU A 254 -14.39 17.57 14.46
CA GLU A 254 -14.71 16.21 14.90
C GLU A 254 -16.23 16.02 14.92
N ALA A 255 -16.71 14.78 14.74
CA ALA A 255 -18.13 14.48 14.86
C ALA A 255 -18.61 14.78 16.30
N ALA A 256 -19.78 15.38 16.44
CA ALA A 256 -20.38 15.61 17.76
C ALA A 256 -20.60 14.25 18.47
N GLY A 257 -19.86 14.01 19.55
CA GLY A 257 -19.71 12.67 20.16
C GLY A 257 -21.01 11.94 20.48
N GLY A 258 -21.05 10.65 20.16
CA GLY A 258 -21.74 9.64 20.97
C GLY A 258 -21.06 9.49 22.34
N PRO A 259 -21.72 8.88 23.34
CA PRO A 259 -21.52 9.21 24.76
C PRO A 259 -20.09 8.99 25.22
N ALA A 260 -19.58 9.96 25.99
CA ALA A 260 -18.36 9.83 26.77
C ALA A 260 -18.43 8.59 27.68
N PRO A 261 -17.32 7.87 27.92
CA PRO A 261 -17.29 6.85 28.95
C PRO A 261 -17.58 7.53 30.30
N ASP A 262 -18.62 7.06 30.99
CA ASP A 262 -19.00 7.53 32.32
C ASP A 262 -17.81 7.43 33.28
N GLY A 263 -17.13 8.55 33.48
CA GLY A 263 -16.15 8.76 34.53
C GLY A 263 -16.86 8.88 35.89
N SER A 264 -17.56 7.84 36.32
CA SER A 264 -18.01 7.69 37.71
C SER A 264 -16.88 7.10 38.56
N GLY A 265 -15.76 7.85 38.62
CA GLY A 265 -14.76 7.69 39.65
C GLY A 265 -15.32 8.25 40.96
N GLY A 266 -15.67 7.35 41.88
CA GLY A 266 -16.24 7.69 43.18
C GLY A 266 -15.41 8.73 43.93
N ALA A 267 -16.05 9.87 44.22
CA ALA A 267 -15.54 10.82 45.19
C ALA A 267 -15.79 10.26 46.60
N LEU A 268 -14.72 9.77 47.23
CA LEU A 268 -14.63 9.57 48.67
C LEU A 268 -14.76 10.96 49.34
N MET A 269 -15.85 11.18 50.09
CA MET A 269 -15.97 12.33 50.99
C MET A 269 -15.19 12.04 52.29
N PRO A 270 -14.35 12.95 52.81
CA PRO A 270 -13.80 12.83 54.16
C PRO A 270 -14.83 13.35 55.18
N GLY A 271 -14.87 12.70 56.34
CA GLY A 271 -15.81 12.97 57.41
C GLY A 271 -15.70 14.35 58.05
N GLY A 272 -16.80 14.77 58.68
CA GLY A 272 -16.88 15.97 59.51
C GLY A 272 -17.89 15.75 60.64
N THR A 273 -17.38 15.81 61.86
CA THR A 273 -18.03 15.71 63.17
C THR A 273 -19.08 16.79 63.44
N GLY A 274 -20.06 16.49 64.32
CA GLY A 274 -20.48 17.47 65.33
C GLY A 274 -21.97 17.55 65.65
N SER A 275 -22.27 17.19 66.91
CA SER A 275 -23.43 17.52 67.76
C SER A 275 -24.75 16.78 67.56
#